data_AF-A0A1G5JEX9-F1
#
_entry.id   AF-A0A1G5JEX9-F1
#
_cell.length_a   1.000
_cell.length_b   1.000
_cell.length_c   1.000
_cell.angle_alpha   90.00
_cell.angle_beta   90.00
_cell.angle_gamma   90.00
#
_symmetry.space_group_name_H-M   'P 1'
#
loop_
_entity.id
_entity.type
_entity.pdbx_description
1 polymer ?
#
loop_
_entity_poly.entity_id
_entity_poly.type
_entity_poly.pdbx_seq_one_letter_code
_entity_poly.pdbx_strand_id
1 'polypeptide(L)' 'MARGVPGGYRIWDNKGRRWWGDHYELCPDDLLAELNGTADYGKITALLKRYRALKR' A
#
# COMPACT_ATOMS: atom_id res chain seq x y z
N MET A 1 -5.92 2.94 5.41
CA MET A 1 -5.65 4.37 5.07
C MET A 1 -4.15 4.55 4.84
N ALA A 2 -3.72 5.28 3.81
CA ALA A 2 -2.31 5.64 3.63
C ALA A 2 -1.94 6.78 4.58
N ARG A 3 -0.78 6.67 5.24
CA ARG A 3 -0.23 7.69 6.13
C ARG A 3 1.19 8.02 5.69
N GLY A 4 1.47 9.32 5.53
CA GLY A 4 2.83 9.81 5.36
C GLY A 4 3.64 9.55 6.63
N VAL A 5 4.80 8.96 6.47
CA VAL A 5 5.76 8.65 7.53
C VAL A 5 7.14 9.17 7.11
N PRO A 6 8.08 9.43 8.04
CA PRO A 6 9.44 9.80 7.67
C PRO A 6 10.03 8.79 6.67
N GLY A 7 10.43 9.28 5.49
CA GLY A 7 10.95 8.47 4.39
C GLY A 7 9.92 7.90 3.41
N GLY A 8 8.62 8.28 3.50
CA GLY A 8 7.61 7.92 2.49
C GLY A 8 6.21 7.69 3.06
N TYR A 9 5.59 6.57 2.68
CA TYR A 9 4.21 6.23 2.98
C TYR A 9 4.07 4.79 3.49
N ARG A 10 3.19 4.60 4.49
CA ARG A 10 2.74 3.26 4.91
C ARG A 10 1.23 3.19 4.96
N ILE A 11 0.69 2.00 4.76
CA ILE A 11 -0.74 1.75 4.84
C ILE A 11 -1.06 1.30 6.27
N TRP A 12 -1.93 2.04 6.94
CA TRP A 12 -2.51 1.66 8.22
C TRP A 12 -3.78 0.85 7.99
N ASP A 13 -3.78 -0.40 8.47
CA ASP A 13 -4.96 -1.23 8.52
C ASP A 13 -5.74 -0.94 9.81
N ASN A 14 -6.92 -0.33 9.66
CA ASN A 14 -7.80 -0.01 10.79
C ASN A 14 -8.44 -1.27 11.39
N LYS A 15 -8.60 -2.34 10.60
CA LYS A 15 -9.31 -3.55 11.03
C LYS A 15 -8.45 -4.39 11.97
N GLY A 16 -7.19 -4.61 11.59
CA GLY A 16 -6.18 -5.28 12.43
C GLY A 16 -5.39 -4.34 13.34
N ARG A 17 -5.66 -3.03 13.29
CA ARG A 17 -4.93 -1.97 14.05
C ARG A 17 -3.41 -2.11 13.93
N ARG A 18 -2.93 -2.35 12.71
CA ARG A 18 -1.51 -2.60 12.42
C ARG A 18 -1.08 -1.92 11.13
N TRP A 19 0.23 -1.77 10.96
CA TRP A 19 0.80 -1.41 9.67
C TRP A 19 0.67 -2.59 8.71
N TRP A 20 0.24 -2.29 7.48
CA TRP A 20 0.03 -3.25 6.42
C TRP A 20 0.97 -2.98 5.25
N GLY A 21 1.55 -4.05 4.72
CA GLY A 21 2.49 -3.99 3.60
C GLY A 21 3.85 -3.37 3.95
N ASP A 22 4.57 -3.00 2.90
CA ASP A 22 5.92 -2.43 2.96
C ASP A 22 5.89 -0.90 3.15
N HIS A 23 7.06 -0.30 3.33
CA HIS A 23 7.27 1.14 3.23
C HIS A 23 7.45 1.52 1.76
N TYR A 24 6.59 2.43 1.29
CA TYR A 24 6.54 2.92 -0.08
C TYR A 24 7.12 4.34 -0.15
N GLU A 25 7.95 4.63 -1.14
CA GLU A 25 8.48 5.99 -1.32
C GLU A 25 7.45 6.94 -1.93
N LEU A 26 6.61 6.41 -2.83
CA LEU A 26 5.49 7.12 -3.45
C LEU A 26 4.18 6.78 -2.73
N CYS A 27 3.23 7.71 -2.77
CA CYS A 27 1.91 7.51 -2.18
C CYS A 27 1.20 6.34 -2.90
N PRO A 28 0.81 5.27 -2.18
CA PRO A 28 0.26 4.07 -2.81
C PRO A 28 -1.26 4.18 -2.99
N ASP A 29 -1.73 5.23 -3.66
CA ASP A 29 -3.16 5.56 -3.79
C ASP A 29 -3.94 4.47 -4.52
N ASP A 30 -3.41 3.94 -5.63
CA ASP A 30 -4.02 2.85 -6.40
C ASP A 30 -4.17 1.57 -5.56
N LEU A 31 -3.15 1.26 -4.75
CA LEU A 31 -3.17 0.10 -3.86
C LEU A 31 -4.15 0.32 -2.71
N LEU A 32 -4.20 1.53 -2.16
CA LEU A 32 -5.18 1.87 -1.14
C LEU A 32 -6.62 1.81 -1.69
N ALA A 33 -6.84 2.26 -2.93
CA ALA A 33 -8.14 2.20 -3.59
C ALA A 33 -8.58 0.74 -3.78
N GLU A 34 -7.70 -0.13 -4.28
CA GLU A 34 -8.03 -1.54 -4.46
C GLU A 34 -8.29 -2.25 -3.12
N LEU A 35 -7.49 -1.97 -2.09
CA LEU A 35 -7.68 -2.53 -0.74
C LEU A 35 -8.99 -2.11 -0.07
N ASN A 36 -9.46 -0.88 -0.33
CA ASN A 36 -10.75 -0.41 0.19
C ASN A 36 -11.93 -0.78 -0.71
N GLY A 37 -11.67 -1.15 -1.97
CA GLY A 37 -12.67 -1.53 -2.96
C GLY A 37 -12.93 -3.03 -2.97
N THR A 38 -12.79 -3.64 -4.14
CA THR A 38 -13.01 -5.07 -4.38
C THR A 38 -12.01 -5.99 -3.68
N ALA A 39 -10.86 -5.46 -3.28
CA ALA A 39 -9.75 -6.22 -2.73
C ALA A 39 -9.34 -7.40 -3.65
N ASP A 40 -9.28 -7.15 -4.97
CA ASP A 40 -8.85 -8.16 -5.93
C ASP A 40 -7.39 -8.53 -5.68
N TYR A 41 -7.18 -9.79 -5.29
CA TYR A 41 -5.86 -10.29 -4.90
C TYR A 41 -4.83 -10.24 -6.05
N GLY A 42 -5.29 -10.44 -7.29
CA GLY A 42 -4.43 -10.39 -8.47
C GLY A 42 -3.91 -8.96 -8.71
N LYS A 43 -4.82 -7.97 -8.64
CA LYS A 43 -4.47 -6.55 -8.76
C LYS A 43 -3.57 -6.08 -7.62
N ILE A 44 -3.91 -6.44 -6.38
CA ILE A 44 -3.08 -6.11 -5.21
C ILE A 44 -1.66 -6.64 -5.40
N THR A 45 -1.52 -7.90 -5.82
CA THR A 45 -0.21 -8.51 -6.06
C THR A 45 0.58 -7.80 -7.16
N ALA A 46 -0.08 -7.40 -8.26
CA ALA A 46 0.54 -6.64 -9.34
C ALA A 46 1.03 -5.25 -8.87
N LEU A 47 0.20 -4.54 -8.10
CA LEU A 47 0.55 -3.24 -7.53
C LEU A 47 1.72 -3.36 -6.55
N LEU A 48 1.73 -4.38 -5.68
CA LEU A 48 2.85 -4.63 -4.76
C LEU A 48 4.17 -4.85 -5.52
N LYS A 49 4.17 -5.62 -6.61
CA LYS A 49 5.36 -5.81 -7.45
C LYS A 49 5.83 -4.50 -8.07
N ARG A 50 4.92 -3.67 -8.57
CA ARG A 50 5.23 -2.36 -9.15
C ARG A 50 5.86 -1.43 -8.12
N TYR A 51 5.26 -1.31 -6.93
CA TYR A 51 5.80 -0.45 -5.88
C TYR A 51 7.14 -0.96 -5.32
N ARG A 52 7.37 -2.27 -5.29
CA ARG A 52 8.70 -2.82 -4.95
C ARG A 52 9.75 -2.49 -6.01
N ALA A 53 9.40 -2.51 -7.29
CA ALA A 53 10.30 -2.11 -8.36
C ALA A 53 10.62 -0.61 -8.35
N LEU A 54 9.66 0.21 -7.88
CA LEU A 54 9.84 1.66 -7.71
C LEU A 54 10.71 2.03 -6.48
N LYS A 55 10.88 1.10 -5.53
CA LYS A 55 11.62 1.33 -4.28
C LYS A 55 13.15 1.19 -4.45
N ARG A 56 13.71 1.74 -5.52
CA ARG A 56 15.10 1.49 -5.93
C ARG A 56 15.95 2.75 -5.91
#